data_AF-A0A8H4QEN8-F1
#
_entry.id   AF-A0A8H4QEN8-F1
#
_cell.length_a   1.000
_cell.length_b   1.000
_cell.length_c   1.000
_cell.angle_alpha   90.00
_cell.angle_beta   90.00
_cell.angle_gamma   90.00
#
_symmetry.space_group_name_H-M   'P 1'
#
loop_
_entity.id
_entity.type
_entity.pdbx_description
1 polymer ?
#
loop_
_entity_poly.entity_id
_entity_poly.type
_entity_poly.pdbx_seq_one_letter_code
_entity_poly.pdbx_strand_id
1 'polypeptide(L)'
;MQRVWSSYLENGQPAGANPLGHEGLHRRENSRGANNSGSMDNTSPRASIISHANSAYSNADSTRHILSSMNHQHSSMDFGLAPPNAPFASASGNAYRGSPDNLSLASNAGSNSNLSLSVNYLPTKFSASIVSARKRGKGKMDDDDGLRMPKRGGGTDAFRSGEARMENGPGRTKLRWTKFKWIIFVTNTLMFLYSIAALIVCLLVWFDVWTHADVLRVGNRPELILSTIAASVGIITSVIGFAGILMNNRTFLAIYTFLTWITFAFLVVPGYVTYRRRTFNLEGKINAQWSRELGPIGRLRVQSQLQCCGYFSPFVEATISQTCYARSILPGCKKPYLDFERFVLKKWYTASFVLVPFQIAAMVAGLLCSNHVTHRFGKGMMPEAYRLNMGTMAAIMESYANQLAEQYGTEVADEILRKSRTAVAVGVAGATVGGDSTASLNTPTYGGPTHDPLSPYHVKYDSLGGPKGGF
;
A
#
# COMPACT_ATOMS: atom_id res chain seq x y z
N MET A 1 30.62 11.78 -4.59
CA MET A 1 30.04 12.85 -3.73
C MET A 1 29.89 12.40 -2.28
N GLN A 2 31.00 12.09 -1.58
CA GLN A 2 30.94 11.52 -0.23
C GLN A 2 32.04 12.00 0.74
N ARG A 3 32.81 13.05 0.39
CA ARG A 3 33.94 13.53 1.20
C ARG A 3 33.88 15.00 1.66
N VAL A 4 32.71 15.65 1.61
CA VAL A 4 32.58 17.07 2.01
C VAL A 4 31.87 17.25 3.36
N TRP A 5 31.48 16.17 4.05
CA TRP A 5 30.70 16.26 5.29
C TRP A 5 31.51 16.15 6.60
N SER A 6 32.84 16.02 6.53
CA SER A 6 33.65 15.78 7.74
C SER A 6 34.20 17.04 8.42
N SER A 7 34.04 18.23 7.86
CA SER A 7 34.74 19.44 8.34
C SER A 7 33.94 20.33 9.30
N TYR A 8 32.70 19.98 9.65
CA TYR A 8 31.81 20.86 10.42
C TYR A 8 31.43 20.36 11.83
N LEU A 9 32.06 19.29 12.32
CA LEU A 9 31.80 18.75 13.66
C LEU A 9 32.82 19.15 14.74
N GLU A 10 33.82 19.96 14.41
CA GLU A 10 34.94 20.26 15.31
C GLU A 10 35.05 21.76 15.63
N ASN A 11 33.99 22.34 16.21
CA ASN A 11 34.04 23.66 16.89
C ASN A 11 32.79 23.86 17.78
N GLY A 12 32.56 22.93 18.70
CA GLY A 12 31.49 22.98 19.69
C GLY A 12 32.02 22.85 21.11
N GLN A 13 32.90 23.77 21.53
CA GLN A 13 33.34 23.84 22.92
C GLN A 13 32.29 24.60 23.75
N PRO A 14 31.80 24.04 24.89
CA PRO A 14 30.70 24.62 25.66
C PRO A 14 31.15 25.79 26.54
N ALA A 15 30.47 26.93 26.42
CA ALA A 15 30.57 28.02 27.38
C ALA A 15 29.95 27.62 28.72
N GLY A 16 30.71 27.88 29.78
CA GLY A 16 30.49 27.36 31.13
C GLY A 16 29.25 27.89 31.85
N ALA A 17 28.80 27.04 32.77
CA ALA A 17 27.89 27.36 33.84
C ALA A 17 28.61 28.18 34.93
N ASN A 18 27.94 29.20 35.46
CA ASN A 18 28.20 29.74 36.80
C ASN A 18 26.85 29.81 37.54
N PRO A 19 26.72 29.23 38.75
CA PRO A 19 25.52 29.32 39.56
C PRO A 19 25.65 30.31 40.73
N LEU A 20 24.48 30.84 41.14
CA LEU A 20 24.07 31.25 42.49
C LEU A 20 24.76 32.45 43.18
N GLY A 21 23.94 33.36 43.71
CA GLY A 21 24.35 34.22 44.82
C GLY A 21 23.50 35.46 45.13
N HIS A 22 22.50 35.27 46.00
CA HIS A 22 22.08 36.14 47.10
C HIS A 22 21.28 37.47 46.93
N GLU A 23 20.27 37.51 47.80
CA GLU A 23 19.42 38.59 48.35
C GLU A 23 20.05 39.98 48.55
N GLY A 24 19.18 41.00 48.67
CA GLY A 24 19.39 42.05 49.67
C GLY A 24 18.98 43.48 49.30
N LEU A 25 17.73 43.82 49.63
CA LEU A 25 17.23 45.09 50.21
C LEU A 25 18.04 46.41 50.17
N HIS A 26 17.24 47.49 50.01
CA HIS A 26 17.44 48.88 50.45
C HIS A 26 18.44 49.77 49.67
N ARG A 27 17.95 50.92 49.17
CA ARG A 27 18.10 52.26 49.80
C ARG A 27 18.28 53.40 48.77
N ARG A 28 17.41 54.41 48.91
CA ARG A 28 17.55 55.87 48.67
C ARG A 28 18.01 56.43 47.32
N GLU A 29 17.18 57.37 46.85
CA GLU A 29 17.52 58.77 46.52
C GLU A 29 19.01 59.12 46.41
N ASN A 30 19.44 59.70 45.28
CA ASN A 30 19.72 61.13 45.23
C ASN A 30 19.95 61.68 43.82
N SER A 31 19.75 62.99 43.74
CA SER A 31 19.79 63.90 42.60
C SER A 31 21.20 64.27 42.13
N ARG A 32 21.25 65.00 41.00
CA ARG A 32 22.37 65.80 40.41
C ARG A 32 23.34 64.96 39.56
N GLY A 33 23.81 65.39 38.40
CA GLY A 33 23.73 66.67 37.70
C GLY A 33 24.92 66.78 36.74
N ALA A 34 24.77 67.65 35.74
CA ALA A 34 25.82 68.38 35.03
C ALA A 34 26.82 67.64 34.10
N ASN A 35 26.83 68.14 32.86
CA ASN A 35 27.99 68.55 32.07
C ASN A 35 29.04 67.51 31.69
N ASN A 36 29.15 67.24 30.38
CA ASN A 36 30.41 67.59 29.73
C ASN A 36 30.25 67.92 28.23
N SER A 37 30.77 69.09 27.90
CA SER A 37 30.99 69.67 26.59
C SER A 37 32.49 69.62 26.29
N GLY A 38 32.87 69.22 25.08
CA GLY A 38 34.23 69.33 24.54
C GLY A 38 34.24 68.68 23.15
N SER A 39 34.13 69.40 22.04
CA SER A 39 35.01 70.45 21.48
C SER A 39 36.27 69.91 20.81
N MET A 40 36.56 70.48 19.65
CA MET A 40 37.70 70.36 18.73
C MET A 40 37.75 69.14 17.78
N ASP A 41 38.22 69.26 16.55
CA ASP A 41 38.21 70.35 15.56
C ASP A 41 38.75 69.77 14.24
N ASN A 42 38.45 70.48 13.17
CA ASN A 42 38.93 70.39 11.80
C ASN A 42 40.33 69.78 11.55
N THR A 43 40.44 68.95 10.49
CA THR A 43 41.35 69.22 9.34
C THR A 43 41.03 68.33 8.14
N SER A 44 40.60 68.94 7.03
CA SER A 44 40.72 68.42 5.65
C SER A 44 42.12 68.71 5.10
N PRO A 45 42.61 67.96 4.10
CA PRO A 45 42.48 68.41 2.70
C PRO A 45 42.18 67.26 1.72
N ARG A 46 41.22 67.42 0.79
CA ARG A 46 41.42 67.85 -0.60
C ARG A 46 42.28 66.89 -1.45
N ALA A 47 41.61 66.04 -2.22
CA ALA A 47 42.06 65.61 -3.56
C ALA A 47 40.83 65.32 -4.42
N SER A 48 40.97 65.60 -5.71
CA SER A 48 39.94 66.01 -6.65
C SER A 48 40.06 65.20 -7.95
N ILE A 49 39.00 65.23 -8.78
CA ILE A 49 38.97 64.92 -10.24
C ILE A 49 38.94 63.39 -10.51
N ILE A 50 37.97 62.78 -11.19
CA ILE A 50 37.54 62.97 -12.59
C ILE A 50 36.06 62.59 -12.77
N SER A 51 35.33 63.44 -13.46
CA SER A 51 34.00 63.22 -14.07
C SER A 51 34.12 62.56 -15.44
N HIS A 52 33.29 61.57 -15.74
CA HIS A 52 32.82 61.29 -17.10
C HIS A 52 31.34 60.87 -17.08
N ALA A 53 30.54 61.63 -17.83
CA ALA A 53 29.16 61.38 -18.17
C ALA A 53 29.05 60.77 -19.59
N ASN A 54 27.83 60.30 -19.92
CA ASN A 54 27.33 59.73 -21.19
C ASN A 54 27.49 58.20 -21.25
N SER A 55 26.50 57.36 -21.63
CA SER A 55 25.35 57.49 -22.55
C SER A 55 24.35 56.35 -22.23
N ALA A 56 23.05 56.58 -22.09
CA ALA A 56 22.01 56.58 -23.15
C ALA A 56 21.94 55.29 -24.00
N TYR A 57 20.79 54.60 -23.87
CA TYR A 57 20.05 53.81 -24.87
C TYR A 57 20.80 52.87 -25.83
N SER A 58 20.47 51.57 -25.76
CA SER A 58 20.27 50.73 -26.95
C SER A 58 19.30 49.59 -26.65
N ASN A 59 18.09 49.72 -27.22
CA ASN A 59 17.21 48.62 -27.58
C ASN A 59 17.77 47.94 -28.84
N ALA A 60 17.88 46.62 -28.84
CA ALA A 60 17.79 45.72 -30.00
C ALA A 60 17.77 44.30 -29.42
N ASP A 61 16.62 43.63 -29.36
CA ASP A 61 16.07 42.84 -30.46
C ASP A 61 17.12 41.90 -31.08
N SER A 62 17.14 40.66 -30.62
CA SER A 62 17.85 39.56 -31.28
C SER A 62 16.88 38.40 -31.44
N THR A 63 16.19 38.42 -32.56
CA THR A 63 15.44 37.32 -33.11
C THR A 63 16.39 36.43 -33.94
N ARG A 64 16.36 35.14 -33.61
CA ARG A 64 16.42 33.98 -34.52
C ARG A 64 17.72 33.67 -35.30
N HIS A 65 18.11 32.41 -35.12
CA HIS A 65 18.21 31.33 -36.12
C HIS A 65 19.59 30.71 -36.36
N ILE A 66 19.58 29.38 -36.17
CA ILE A 66 20.12 28.33 -37.05
C ILE A 66 21.62 28.39 -37.36
N LEU A 67 22.36 27.41 -36.84
CA LEU A 67 22.88 26.32 -37.69
C LEU A 67 23.30 25.13 -36.82
N SER A 68 22.53 24.06 -37.00
CA SER A 68 22.96 22.67 -36.84
C SER A 68 24.09 22.36 -37.82
N SER A 69 25.24 21.94 -37.33
CA SER A 69 26.11 20.97 -38.01
C SER A 69 27.28 20.61 -37.11
N MET A 70 27.29 19.41 -36.56
CA MET A 70 28.49 18.57 -36.47
C MET A 70 28.09 17.17 -36.02
N ASN A 71 27.81 16.38 -37.06
CA ASN A 71 27.87 14.94 -37.09
C ASN A 71 29.36 14.53 -37.07
N HIS A 72 29.79 13.72 -36.09
CA HIS A 72 30.50 12.46 -36.32
C HIS A 72 31.05 11.82 -35.03
N GLN A 73 31.00 10.48 -35.05
CA GLN A 73 31.83 9.50 -34.32
C GLN A 73 31.37 9.00 -32.93
N HIS A 74 30.68 7.85 -33.00
CA HIS A 74 31.19 6.58 -32.44
C HIS A 74 32.01 6.67 -31.15
N SER A 75 31.39 6.33 -30.02
CA SER A 75 32.05 5.54 -28.98
C SER A 75 31.01 4.90 -28.06
N SER A 76 31.00 3.58 -28.13
CA SER A 76 30.45 2.63 -27.18
C SER A 76 30.84 2.95 -25.74
N MET A 77 29.87 2.98 -24.83
CA MET A 77 30.11 2.65 -23.42
C MET A 77 29.10 1.60 -22.97
N ASP A 78 29.59 0.36 -23.02
CA ASP A 78 29.18 -0.76 -22.17
C ASP A 78 29.18 -0.33 -20.70
N PHE A 79 28.02 -0.39 -20.04
CA PHE A 79 27.93 -0.47 -18.59
C PHE A 79 27.66 -1.92 -18.21
N GLY A 80 28.76 -2.68 -18.09
CA GLY A 80 28.75 -4.04 -17.57
C GLY A 80 28.43 -4.06 -16.07
N LEU A 81 27.26 -4.60 -15.74
CA LEU A 81 26.94 -5.12 -14.41
C LEU A 81 26.77 -6.64 -14.56
N ALA A 82 27.80 -7.38 -14.16
CA ALA A 82 27.76 -8.83 -14.07
C ALA A 82 26.88 -9.26 -12.87
N PRO A 83 25.95 -10.22 -13.04
CA PRO A 83 25.26 -10.84 -11.90
C PRO A 83 26.16 -11.85 -11.18
N PRO A 84 26.01 -12.05 -9.85
CA PRO A 84 26.77 -13.04 -9.11
C PRO A 84 26.33 -14.47 -9.45
N ASN A 85 27.32 -15.34 -9.70
CA ASN A 85 27.15 -16.75 -9.99
C ASN A 85 26.51 -17.50 -8.80
N ALA A 86 25.44 -18.25 -9.07
CA ALA A 86 24.94 -19.27 -8.16
C ALA A 86 25.91 -20.47 -8.15
N PRO A 87 26.30 -21.01 -6.98
CA PRO A 87 26.94 -22.31 -6.91
C PRO A 87 25.88 -23.36 -7.29
N PHE A 88 26.29 -24.50 -7.82
CA PHE A 88 25.42 -25.58 -8.31
C PHE A 88 24.85 -25.38 -9.73
N ALA A 89 25.74 -25.28 -10.72
CA ALA A 89 25.44 -25.75 -12.07
C ALA A 89 26.59 -26.64 -12.58
N SER A 90 26.19 -27.84 -12.97
CA SER A 90 26.95 -29.01 -13.41
C SER A 90 28.02 -28.73 -14.47
N ALA A 91 29.28 -29.08 -14.15
CA ALA A 91 30.33 -29.26 -15.12
C ALA A 91 30.50 -30.77 -15.43
N SER A 92 30.14 -31.13 -16.65
CA SER A 92 30.60 -32.33 -17.34
C SER A 92 32.08 -32.19 -17.66
N GLY A 93 32.92 -33.10 -17.15
CA GLY A 93 34.34 -33.13 -17.48
C GLY A 93 35.05 -34.33 -16.87
N ASN A 94 35.31 -35.34 -17.70
CA ASN A 94 36.15 -36.50 -17.43
C ASN A 94 37.53 -36.11 -16.90
N ALA A 95 37.95 -36.65 -15.76
CA ALA A 95 39.34 -37.01 -15.49
C ALA A 95 39.45 -38.03 -14.34
N TYR A 96 40.20 -39.09 -14.64
CA TYR A 96 40.58 -40.23 -13.81
C TYR A 96 41.31 -39.85 -12.51
N ARG A 97 40.99 -40.52 -11.39
CA ARG A 97 41.93 -41.25 -10.49
C ARG A 97 41.31 -41.61 -9.13
N GLY A 98 41.43 -42.88 -8.73
CA GLY A 98 41.63 -43.27 -7.32
C GLY A 98 40.44 -43.92 -6.58
N SER A 99 40.44 -45.26 -6.57
CA SER A 99 39.69 -46.20 -5.68
C SER A 99 40.07 -46.07 -4.18
N PRO A 100 39.50 -46.85 -3.23
CA PRO A 100 38.27 -47.68 -3.18
C PRO A 100 37.36 -47.26 -1.98
N ASP A 101 36.08 -47.63 -1.89
CA ASP A 101 35.58 -48.83 -1.18
C ASP A 101 34.06 -48.95 -1.49
N ASN A 102 33.61 -50.02 -2.15
CA ASN A 102 33.18 -51.28 -1.56
C ASN A 102 31.81 -51.21 -0.85
N LEU A 103 30.73 -51.49 -1.60
CA LEU A 103 29.70 -52.48 -1.22
C LEU A 103 28.71 -52.66 -2.38
N SER A 104 28.94 -53.76 -3.09
CA SER A 104 28.06 -54.40 -4.04
C SER A 104 26.78 -54.93 -3.37
N LEU A 105 25.62 -54.61 -3.95
CA LEU A 105 24.55 -55.60 -4.04
C LEU A 105 23.97 -55.53 -5.46
N ALA A 106 24.42 -56.48 -6.28
CA ALA A 106 23.86 -56.78 -7.57
C ALA A 106 22.54 -57.55 -7.38
N SER A 107 21.52 -57.18 -8.13
CA SER A 107 20.52 -58.15 -8.57
C SER A 107 20.21 -57.89 -10.03
N ASN A 108 20.40 -58.98 -10.76
CA ASN A 108 20.48 -59.14 -12.19
C ASN A 108 19.10 -59.42 -12.79
N ALA A 109 18.98 -59.18 -14.09
CA ALA A 109 18.14 -59.88 -15.06
C ALA A 109 16.61 -59.97 -14.85
N GLY A 110 15.90 -59.21 -15.69
CA GLY A 110 14.96 -59.75 -16.67
C GLY A 110 13.87 -60.72 -16.20
N SER A 111 12.66 -60.20 -16.04
CA SER A 111 11.45 -60.94 -16.43
C SER A 111 10.28 -59.98 -16.62
N ASN A 112 9.70 -60.02 -17.82
CA ASN A 112 8.37 -59.48 -18.10
C ASN A 112 7.34 -60.20 -17.23
N SER A 113 6.78 -59.50 -16.24
CA SER A 113 5.53 -59.93 -15.60
C SER A 113 4.87 -58.73 -14.90
N ASN A 114 3.72 -58.33 -15.47
CA ASN A 114 2.52 -57.86 -14.77
C ASN A 114 2.74 -57.00 -13.51
N LEU A 115 2.89 -55.69 -13.73
CA LEU A 115 2.78 -54.67 -12.68
C LEU A 115 1.33 -54.52 -12.22
N SER A 116 1.01 -55.17 -11.10
CA SER A 116 -0.18 -54.94 -10.29
C SER A 116 -0.18 -53.50 -9.74
N LEU A 117 -1.10 -52.66 -10.24
CA LEU A 117 -1.43 -51.35 -9.69
C LEU A 117 -2.34 -51.51 -8.45
N SER A 118 -1.74 -51.88 -7.31
CA SER A 118 -2.38 -51.74 -6.00
C SER A 118 -1.51 -50.86 -5.10
N VAL A 119 -1.32 -49.61 -5.52
CA VAL A 119 -0.73 -48.59 -4.65
C VAL A 119 -1.80 -48.09 -3.69
N ASN A 120 -1.99 -48.86 -2.62
CA ASN A 120 -2.84 -48.49 -1.49
C ASN A 120 -2.09 -47.46 -0.62
N TYR A 121 -2.03 -46.20 -1.07
CA TYR A 121 -1.59 -45.08 -0.23
C TYR A 121 -2.72 -44.71 0.73
N LEU A 122 -2.92 -45.53 1.76
CA LEU A 122 -3.56 -45.09 2.99
C LEU A 122 -2.48 -44.47 3.87
N PRO A 123 -2.43 -43.13 4.02
CA PRO A 123 -1.47 -42.50 4.92
C PRO A 123 -1.70 -43.03 6.33
N THR A 124 -0.64 -43.61 6.92
CA THR A 124 -0.55 -44.24 8.25
C THR A 124 -0.79 -43.30 9.43
N LYS A 125 -1.45 -42.16 9.21
CA LYS A 125 -1.74 -41.13 10.22
C LYS A 125 -3.19 -41.17 10.74
N PHE A 126 -3.99 -42.18 10.38
CA PHE A 126 -5.35 -42.37 10.92
C PHE A 126 -5.52 -43.57 11.86
N SER A 127 -4.42 -44.20 12.31
CA SER A 127 -4.51 -45.23 13.34
C SER A 127 -4.68 -44.61 14.73
N ALA A 128 -5.75 -45.04 15.41
CA ALA A 128 -5.88 -45.16 16.86
C ALA A 128 -6.50 -44.02 17.71
N SER A 129 -7.57 -43.35 17.26
CA SER A 129 -8.39 -42.52 18.18
C SER A 129 -9.91 -42.75 18.14
N ILE A 130 -10.44 -43.59 17.23
CA ILE A 130 -11.90 -43.72 17.04
C ILE A 130 -12.56 -44.88 17.81
N VAL A 131 -11.79 -45.79 18.43
CA VAL A 131 -12.37 -47.04 18.97
C VAL A 131 -12.61 -47.04 20.49
N SER A 132 -12.10 -46.07 21.26
CA SER A 132 -12.36 -46.05 22.71
C SER A 132 -13.47 -45.06 23.11
N ALA A 133 -14.60 -45.66 23.50
CA ALA A 133 -15.56 -45.17 24.49
C ALA A 133 -16.53 -44.04 24.07
N ARG A 134 -17.73 -44.45 23.65
CA ARG A 134 -18.93 -43.80 24.20
C ARG A 134 -20.03 -44.81 24.53
N LYS A 135 -20.04 -45.16 25.81
CA LYS A 135 -21.10 -45.81 26.57
C LYS A 135 -22.45 -45.19 26.19
N ARG A 136 -23.35 -46.00 25.62
CA ARG A 136 -24.78 -45.70 25.44
C ARG A 136 -25.39 -45.38 26.81
N GLY A 137 -25.49 -44.09 27.13
CA GLY A 137 -26.35 -43.61 28.19
C GLY A 137 -27.77 -43.49 27.65
N LYS A 138 -28.59 -44.52 27.90
CA LYS A 138 -30.04 -44.49 27.71
C LYS A 138 -30.64 -43.67 28.86
N GLY A 139 -30.55 -42.35 28.75
CA GLY A 139 -31.18 -41.39 29.65
C GLY A 139 -32.51 -40.93 29.07
N LYS A 140 -33.58 -41.35 29.75
CA LYS A 140 -34.99 -41.03 29.50
C LYS A 140 -35.33 -39.82 30.37
N MET A 141 -35.93 -38.78 29.78
CA MET A 141 -36.62 -37.66 30.46
C MET A 141 -35.68 -36.80 31.35
N ASP A 142 -35.90 -35.53 31.64
CA ASP A 142 -37.13 -34.75 31.65
C ASP A 142 -36.83 -33.28 31.31
N ASP A 143 -37.92 -32.56 31.11
CA ASP A 143 -38.02 -31.15 30.83
C ASP A 143 -37.17 -30.21 31.71
N ASP A 144 -36.92 -29.06 31.08
CA ASP A 144 -36.73 -27.76 31.68
C ASP A 144 -35.31 -27.27 31.99
N ASP A 145 -35.08 -26.10 31.42
CA ASP A 145 -34.06 -25.08 31.66
C ASP A 145 -32.56 -25.36 31.36
N GLY A 146 -32.06 -24.65 30.34
CA GLY A 146 -31.06 -23.64 30.67
C GLY A 146 -29.80 -23.51 29.82
N LEU A 147 -29.22 -24.55 29.19
CA LEU A 147 -27.96 -24.38 28.43
C LEU A 147 -27.86 -25.33 27.22
N ARG A 148 -28.34 -24.86 26.05
CA ARG A 148 -28.19 -25.52 24.74
C ARG A 148 -26.71 -25.60 24.34
N MET A 149 -26.04 -26.67 24.74
CA MET A 149 -24.69 -26.97 24.27
C MET A 149 -24.79 -27.44 22.79
N PRO A 150 -24.08 -26.79 21.84
CA PRO A 150 -24.16 -27.16 20.44
C PRO A 150 -23.64 -28.59 20.24
N LYS A 151 -24.46 -29.42 19.58
CA LYS A 151 -24.18 -30.83 19.28
C LYS A 151 -22.86 -30.92 18.50
N ARG A 152 -21.79 -31.35 19.17
CA ARG A 152 -20.43 -31.47 18.60
C ARG A 152 -20.40 -32.74 17.74
N GLY A 153 -20.80 -32.62 16.47
CA GLY A 153 -20.92 -33.72 15.52
C GLY A 153 -19.55 -34.29 15.10
N GLY A 154 -19.31 -35.54 15.46
CA GLY A 154 -18.22 -36.37 14.97
C GLY A 154 -18.68 -37.83 14.97
N GLY A 155 -18.93 -38.38 13.79
CA GLY A 155 -19.51 -39.72 13.60
C GLY A 155 -20.27 -39.82 12.28
N THR A 156 -20.66 -41.03 11.89
CA THR A 156 -21.45 -41.34 10.67
C THR A 156 -22.77 -40.56 10.57
N ASP A 157 -23.29 -40.08 11.70
CA ASP A 157 -24.44 -39.16 11.77
C ASP A 157 -24.19 -37.84 11.04
N ALA A 158 -22.93 -37.41 10.89
CA ALA A 158 -22.58 -36.23 10.11
C ALA A 158 -22.97 -36.37 8.63
N PHE A 159 -23.23 -37.59 8.12
CA PHE A 159 -23.58 -37.91 6.73
C PHE A 159 -25.04 -38.30 6.52
N ARG A 160 -25.89 -38.23 7.56
CA ARG A 160 -27.29 -38.64 7.43
C ARG A 160 -28.03 -37.71 6.46
N SER A 161 -28.51 -38.27 5.35
CA SER A 161 -29.30 -37.58 4.34
C SER A 161 -30.58 -37.02 4.98
N GLY A 162 -30.63 -35.70 5.18
CA GLY A 162 -31.76 -35.00 5.81
C GLY A 162 -31.36 -34.04 6.93
N GLU A 163 -30.15 -34.16 7.48
CA GLU A 163 -29.63 -33.17 8.42
C GLU A 163 -28.95 -32.06 7.60
N ALA A 164 -29.60 -30.89 7.53
CA ALA A 164 -29.17 -29.76 6.71
C ALA A 164 -27.74 -29.32 7.09
N ARG A 165 -26.76 -29.80 6.32
CA ARG A 165 -25.31 -29.52 6.47
C ARG A 165 -24.92 -28.06 6.26
N MET A 166 -25.87 -27.22 5.90
CA MET A 166 -25.70 -25.79 5.88
C MET A 166 -26.88 -25.22 6.64
N GLU A 167 -26.59 -24.45 7.67
CA GLU A 167 -27.50 -23.49 8.29
C GLU A 167 -27.84 -22.40 7.26
N ASN A 168 -28.37 -22.79 6.10
CA ASN A 168 -29.09 -21.98 5.13
C ASN A 168 -30.59 -22.21 5.33
N GLY A 169 -31.02 -22.40 6.58
CA GLY A 169 -32.43 -22.18 6.91
C GLY A 169 -32.77 -20.74 6.53
N PRO A 170 -33.99 -20.45 6.04
CA PRO A 170 -34.44 -19.11 5.63
C PRO A 170 -34.43 -18.05 6.74
N GLY A 171 -33.95 -18.40 7.95
CA GLY A 171 -33.57 -17.45 8.98
C GLY A 171 -32.35 -16.66 8.54
N ARG A 172 -32.58 -15.44 8.04
CA ARG A 172 -31.58 -14.41 7.71
C ARG A 172 -30.57 -14.26 8.87
N THR A 173 -29.50 -15.04 8.88
CA THR A 173 -28.41 -14.87 9.82
C THR A 173 -27.77 -13.53 9.49
N LYS A 174 -28.08 -12.52 10.32
CA LYS A 174 -27.54 -11.18 10.18
C LYS A 174 -26.02 -11.31 10.03
N LEU A 175 -25.49 -10.83 8.91
CA LEU A 175 -24.06 -10.82 8.62
C LEU A 175 -23.34 -10.02 9.72
N ARG A 176 -22.91 -10.70 10.77
CA ARG A 176 -22.17 -10.08 11.87
C ARG A 176 -20.80 -9.69 11.33
N TRP A 177 -20.54 -8.38 11.29
CA TRP A 177 -19.21 -7.86 10.98
C TRP A 177 -18.21 -8.33 12.04
N THR A 178 -17.10 -8.89 11.58
CA THR A 178 -16.01 -9.31 12.48
C THR A 178 -15.31 -8.08 13.04
N LYS A 179 -14.78 -8.17 14.27
CA LYS A 179 -14.00 -7.07 14.90
C LYS A 179 -12.86 -6.57 14.00
N PHE A 180 -12.26 -7.50 13.27
CA PHE A 180 -11.24 -7.24 12.27
C PHE A 180 -11.72 -6.34 11.12
N LYS A 181 -12.93 -6.59 10.58
CA LYS A 181 -13.53 -5.73 9.55
C LYS A 181 -13.79 -4.33 10.08
N TRP A 182 -14.15 -4.21 11.35
CA TRP A 182 -14.27 -2.92 12.02
C TRP A 182 -12.93 -2.19 12.12
N ILE A 183 -11.84 -2.88 12.49
CA ILE A 183 -10.51 -2.25 12.59
C ILE A 183 -10.08 -1.68 11.24
N ILE A 184 -10.09 -2.49 10.17
CA ILE A 184 -9.68 -2.03 8.83
C ILE A 184 -10.59 -0.92 8.31
N PHE A 185 -11.90 -0.99 8.60
CA PHE A 185 -12.84 0.05 8.22
C PHE A 185 -12.53 1.37 8.93
N VAL A 186 -12.30 1.33 10.25
CA VAL A 186 -11.97 2.52 11.04
C VAL A 186 -10.64 3.13 10.57
N THR A 187 -9.59 2.32 10.40
CA THR A 187 -8.29 2.84 9.95
C THR A 187 -8.36 3.40 8.53
N ASN A 188 -9.09 2.75 7.62
CA ASN A 188 -9.29 3.25 6.26
C ASN A 188 -10.14 4.53 6.21
N THR A 189 -11.15 4.65 7.06
CA THR A 189 -11.94 5.88 7.20
C THR A 189 -11.10 7.03 7.75
N LEU A 190 -10.25 6.79 8.75
CA LEU A 190 -9.30 7.80 9.23
C LEU A 190 -8.34 8.23 8.11
N MET A 191 -7.81 7.27 7.34
CA MET A 191 -6.97 7.52 6.17
C MET A 191 -7.64 8.39 5.11
N PHE A 192 -8.89 8.08 4.78
CA PHE A 192 -9.69 8.85 3.84
C PHE A 192 -9.93 10.28 4.35
N LEU A 193 -10.33 10.43 5.62
CA LEU A 193 -10.66 11.72 6.22
C LEU A 193 -9.46 12.67 6.24
N TYR A 194 -8.29 12.23 6.70
CA TYR A 194 -7.13 13.13 6.69
C TYR A 194 -6.61 13.39 5.28
N SER A 195 -6.71 12.44 4.35
CA SER A 195 -6.26 12.65 2.96
C SER A 195 -7.16 13.67 2.25
N ILE A 196 -8.47 13.61 2.48
CA ILE A 196 -9.42 14.63 2.00
C ILE A 196 -9.16 15.98 2.67
N ALA A 197 -9.00 16.03 3.99
CA ALA A 197 -8.71 17.28 4.68
C ALA A 197 -7.41 17.93 4.18
N ALA A 198 -6.36 17.12 3.98
CA ALA A 198 -5.10 17.57 3.40
C ALA A 198 -5.27 18.07 1.96
N LEU A 199 -6.04 17.37 1.12
CA LEU A 199 -6.32 17.80 -0.24
C LEU A 199 -7.08 19.13 -0.26
N ILE A 200 -8.11 19.28 0.56
CA ILE A 200 -8.89 20.52 0.68
C ILE A 200 -7.98 21.68 1.08
N VAL A 201 -7.14 21.50 2.12
CA VAL A 201 -6.18 22.54 2.53
C VAL A 201 -5.20 22.87 1.40
N CYS A 202 -4.67 21.87 0.70
CA CYS A 202 -3.79 22.13 -0.44
C CYS A 202 -4.50 22.90 -1.56
N LEU A 203 -5.75 22.56 -1.88
CA LEU A 203 -6.54 23.25 -2.90
C LEU A 203 -6.87 24.69 -2.48
N LEU A 204 -7.19 24.94 -1.20
CA LEU A 204 -7.41 26.29 -0.68
C LEU A 204 -6.15 27.16 -0.79
N VAL A 205 -4.96 26.56 -0.61
CA VAL A 205 -3.68 27.25 -0.84
C VAL A 205 -3.44 27.49 -2.33
N TRP A 206 -3.80 26.55 -3.21
CA TRP A 206 -3.68 26.73 -4.66
C TRP A 206 -4.62 27.81 -5.22
N PHE A 207 -5.83 27.93 -4.67
CA PHE A 207 -6.84 28.91 -5.05
C PHE A 207 -6.69 30.27 -4.34
N ASP A 208 -5.63 30.45 -3.55
CA ASP A 208 -5.34 31.70 -2.84
C ASP A 208 -6.49 32.19 -1.92
N VAL A 209 -7.21 31.24 -1.30
CA VAL A 209 -8.32 31.58 -0.39
C VAL A 209 -7.82 32.04 0.98
N TRP A 210 -6.61 31.63 1.37
CA TRP A 210 -6.00 32.03 2.63
C TRP A 210 -5.22 33.34 2.50
N THR A 211 -5.31 34.19 3.54
CA THR A 211 -4.42 35.33 3.69
C THR A 211 -2.98 34.82 3.69
N HIS A 212 -2.16 35.32 2.77
CA HIS A 212 -0.78 34.90 2.53
C HIS A 212 -0.57 33.55 1.80
N ALA A 213 -1.60 32.93 1.21
CA ALA A 213 -1.43 31.71 0.41
C ALA A 213 -0.53 31.95 -0.82
N ASP A 214 -0.63 33.12 -1.43
CA ASP A 214 0.24 33.55 -2.51
C ASP A 214 1.74 33.55 -2.14
N VAL A 215 2.07 33.87 -0.88
CA VAL A 215 3.45 33.80 -0.36
C VAL A 215 3.91 32.35 -0.25
N LEU A 216 3.06 31.43 0.22
CA LEU A 216 3.37 29.99 0.26
C LEU A 216 3.63 29.43 -1.13
N ARG A 217 2.81 29.81 -2.11
CA ARG A 217 2.89 29.28 -3.48
C ARG A 217 4.20 29.66 -4.18
N VAL A 218 4.71 30.87 -3.90
CA VAL A 218 6.01 31.34 -4.42
C VAL A 218 7.17 30.77 -3.59
N GLY A 219 7.04 30.74 -2.26
CA GLY A 219 8.12 30.38 -1.33
C GLY A 219 8.40 28.88 -1.21
N ASN A 220 7.35 28.05 -1.27
CA ASN A 220 7.36 26.63 -0.90
C ASN A 220 6.63 25.76 -1.92
N ARG A 221 6.84 26.05 -3.21
CA ARG A 221 6.21 25.33 -4.34
C ARG A 221 6.46 23.81 -4.33
N PRO A 222 7.69 23.29 -4.16
CA PRO A 222 7.92 21.85 -4.21
C PRO A 222 7.25 21.11 -3.03
N GLU A 223 7.22 21.70 -1.84
CA GLU A 223 6.55 21.11 -0.67
C GLU A 223 5.03 21.01 -0.89
N LEU A 224 4.44 22.04 -1.52
CA LEU A 224 3.01 22.05 -1.87
C LEU A 224 2.67 20.99 -2.91
N ILE A 225 3.48 20.85 -3.97
CA ILE A 225 3.29 19.83 -5.01
C ILE A 225 3.38 18.42 -4.41
N LEU A 226 4.40 18.16 -3.60
CA LEU A 226 4.57 16.86 -2.95
C LEU A 226 3.40 16.51 -2.01
N SER A 227 2.88 17.50 -1.28
CA SER A 227 1.74 17.30 -0.39
C SER A 227 0.44 17.06 -1.17
N THR A 228 0.24 17.71 -2.33
CA THR A 228 -0.91 17.41 -3.20
C THR A 228 -0.86 15.99 -3.78
N ILE A 229 0.31 15.53 -4.21
CA ILE A 229 0.51 14.16 -4.70
C ILE A 229 0.28 13.16 -3.56
N ALA A 230 0.81 13.43 -2.38
CA ALA A 230 0.60 12.58 -1.21
C ALA A 230 -0.90 12.44 -0.87
N ALA A 231 -1.64 13.57 -0.88
CA ALA A 231 -3.07 13.57 -0.58
C ALA A 231 -3.89 12.84 -1.66
N SER A 232 -3.59 13.03 -2.95
CA SER A 232 -4.30 12.35 -4.04
C SER A 232 -4.05 10.84 -4.05
N VAL A 233 -2.79 10.40 -3.87
CA VAL A 233 -2.44 8.98 -3.73
C VAL A 233 -3.08 8.40 -2.45
N GLY A 234 -3.15 9.16 -1.37
CA GLY A 234 -3.85 8.78 -0.14
C GLY A 234 -5.34 8.51 -0.36
N ILE A 235 -6.03 9.39 -1.08
CA ILE A 235 -7.46 9.21 -1.44
C ILE A 235 -7.64 7.97 -2.31
N ILE A 236 -6.85 7.82 -3.38
CA ILE A 236 -6.92 6.64 -4.27
C ILE A 236 -6.70 5.35 -3.46
N THR A 237 -5.71 5.34 -2.58
CA THR A 237 -5.40 4.20 -1.71
C THR A 237 -6.58 3.87 -0.79
N SER A 238 -7.23 4.87 -0.21
CA SER A 238 -8.39 4.66 0.67
C SER A 238 -9.63 4.14 -0.08
N VAL A 239 -9.85 4.55 -1.34
CA VAL A 239 -10.92 4.02 -2.20
C VAL A 239 -10.68 2.55 -2.49
N ILE A 240 -9.44 2.16 -2.81
CA ILE A 240 -9.04 0.76 -2.99
C ILE A 240 -9.21 -0.03 -1.68
N GLY A 241 -8.93 0.58 -0.53
CA GLY A 241 -9.19 0.02 0.79
C GLY A 241 -10.68 -0.29 1.00
N PHE A 242 -11.58 0.65 0.70
CA PHE A 242 -13.03 0.43 0.77
C PHE A 242 -13.47 -0.68 -0.19
N ALA A 243 -12.94 -0.69 -1.41
CA ALA A 243 -13.20 -1.73 -2.40
C ALA A 243 -12.78 -3.13 -1.89
N GLY A 244 -11.60 -3.24 -1.26
CA GLY A 244 -11.11 -4.48 -0.65
C GLY A 244 -11.99 -4.98 0.51
N ILE A 245 -12.50 -4.08 1.36
CA ILE A 245 -13.40 -4.40 2.47
C ILE A 245 -14.75 -4.90 1.95
N LEU A 246 -15.32 -4.23 0.94
CA LEU A 246 -16.63 -4.56 0.38
C LEU A 246 -16.60 -5.87 -0.41
N MET A 247 -15.61 -6.04 -1.30
CA MET A 247 -15.51 -7.22 -2.17
C MET A 247 -14.96 -8.46 -1.47
N ASN A 248 -14.39 -8.33 -0.27
CA ASN A 248 -13.76 -9.45 0.45
C ASN A 248 -12.70 -10.19 -0.38
N ASN A 249 -12.06 -9.51 -1.34
CA ASN A 249 -11.11 -10.08 -2.27
C ASN A 249 -9.67 -9.79 -1.80
N ARG A 250 -8.86 -10.86 -1.71
CA ARG A 250 -7.48 -10.83 -1.20
C ARG A 250 -6.55 -9.97 -2.05
N THR A 251 -6.74 -9.97 -3.37
CA THR A 251 -5.90 -9.21 -4.29
C THR A 251 -6.04 -7.71 -4.05
N PHE A 252 -7.25 -7.21 -3.86
CA PHE A 252 -7.48 -5.80 -3.54
C PHE A 252 -6.87 -5.42 -2.18
N LEU A 253 -6.94 -6.30 -1.19
CA LEU A 253 -6.32 -6.06 0.13
C LEU A 253 -4.78 -6.05 0.07
N ALA A 254 -4.19 -6.91 -0.78
CA ALA A 254 -2.75 -6.93 -1.02
C ALA A 254 -2.28 -5.65 -1.73
N ILE A 255 -2.99 -5.24 -2.79
CA ILE A 255 -2.72 -3.97 -3.50
C ILE A 255 -2.86 -2.78 -2.53
N TYR A 256 -3.92 -2.75 -1.72
CA TYR A 256 -4.10 -1.74 -0.68
C TYR A 256 -2.88 -1.67 0.25
N THR A 257 -2.45 -2.82 0.78
CA THR A 257 -1.30 -2.88 1.69
C THR A 257 -0.03 -2.35 1.02
N PHE A 258 0.23 -2.71 -0.24
CA PHE A 258 1.36 -2.17 -0.99
C PHE A 258 1.27 -0.65 -1.20
N LEU A 259 0.09 -0.14 -1.57
CA LEU A 259 -0.13 1.30 -1.74
C LEU A 259 0.02 2.08 -0.43
N THR A 260 -0.30 1.48 0.73
CA THR A 260 -0.08 2.15 2.03
C THR A 260 1.39 2.46 2.32
N TRP A 261 2.33 1.67 1.80
CA TRP A 261 3.76 1.96 1.88
C TRP A 261 4.16 3.13 0.98
N ILE A 262 3.61 3.19 -0.23
CA ILE A 262 3.83 4.30 -1.16
C ILE A 262 3.29 5.61 -0.56
N THR A 263 2.07 5.59 -0.01
CA THR A 263 1.52 6.77 0.67
C THR A 263 2.34 7.18 1.89
N PHE A 264 2.89 6.21 2.63
CA PHE A 264 3.78 6.49 3.75
C PHE A 264 5.05 7.23 3.31
N ALA A 265 5.69 6.79 2.24
CA ALA A 265 6.86 7.48 1.68
C ALA A 265 6.51 8.91 1.27
N PHE A 266 5.40 9.11 0.53
CA PHE A 266 4.96 10.44 0.10
C PHE A 266 4.51 11.35 1.25
N LEU A 267 4.07 10.79 2.38
CA LEU A 267 3.72 11.57 3.57
C LEU A 267 4.96 12.04 4.33
N VAL A 268 5.98 11.18 4.44
CA VAL A 268 7.22 11.48 5.18
C VAL A 268 8.12 12.46 4.41
N VAL A 269 8.22 12.37 3.08
CA VAL A 269 9.08 13.23 2.26
C VAL A 269 8.85 14.74 2.49
N PRO A 270 7.63 15.31 2.33
CA PRO A 270 7.41 16.73 2.58
C PRO A 270 7.61 17.10 4.05
N GLY A 271 7.30 16.21 5.00
CA GLY A 271 7.57 16.42 6.42
C GLY A 271 9.07 16.53 6.73
N TYR A 272 9.88 15.66 6.12
CA TYR A 272 11.33 15.68 6.28
C TYR A 272 11.97 16.90 5.60
N VAL A 273 11.55 17.22 4.37
CA VAL A 273 12.07 18.38 3.62
C VAL A 273 11.78 19.69 4.37
N THR A 274 10.55 19.87 4.86
CA THR A 274 10.17 21.06 5.63
C THR A 274 10.89 21.15 6.97
N TYR A 275 11.04 20.03 7.69
CA TYR A 275 11.83 19.96 8.92
C TYR A 275 13.30 20.37 8.67
N ARG A 276 13.95 19.76 7.68
CA ARG A 276 15.34 20.06 7.30
C ARG A 276 15.51 21.50 6.84
N ARG A 277 14.55 22.05 6.11
CA ARG A 277 14.59 23.45 5.65
C ARG A 277 14.58 24.41 6.84
N ARG A 278 13.78 24.14 7.86
CA ARG A 278 13.66 24.94 9.07
C ARG A 278 14.90 24.89 9.96
N THR A 279 15.49 23.71 10.16
CA THR A 279 16.61 23.52 11.10
C THR A 279 17.93 24.07 10.58
N PHE A 280 18.20 23.97 9.29
CA PHE A 280 19.50 24.36 8.72
C PHE A 280 19.45 25.70 7.98
N ASN A 281 20.07 26.72 8.61
CA ASN A 281 20.34 28.06 8.05
C ASN A 281 19.18 28.62 7.20
N LEU A 282 18.00 28.71 7.80
CA LEU A 282 16.79 29.21 7.14
C LEU A 282 17.01 30.63 6.60
N GLU A 283 17.73 31.47 7.35
CA GLU A 283 18.01 32.85 6.97
C GLU A 283 18.86 32.94 5.69
N GLY A 284 19.95 32.16 5.60
CA GLY A 284 20.78 32.10 4.40
C GLY A 284 20.03 31.57 3.19
N LYS A 285 19.16 30.56 3.38
CA LYS A 285 18.31 30.03 2.31
C LYS A 285 17.30 31.06 1.82
N ILE A 286 16.60 31.74 2.73
CA ILE A 286 15.64 32.80 2.37
C ILE A 286 16.35 33.95 1.64
N ASN A 287 17.56 34.33 2.05
CA ASN A 287 18.35 35.36 1.37
C ASN A 287 18.74 34.94 -0.06
N ALA A 288 19.20 33.70 -0.23
CA ALA A 288 19.52 33.15 -1.55
C ALA A 288 18.26 33.01 -2.43
N GLN A 289 17.15 32.59 -1.82
CA GLN A 289 15.85 32.45 -2.47
C GLN A 289 15.35 33.81 -2.95
N TRP A 290 15.41 34.84 -2.10
CA TRP A 290 14.98 36.19 -2.46
C TRP A 290 15.76 36.73 -3.67
N SER A 291 17.09 36.63 -3.63
CA SER A 291 17.97 37.21 -4.66
C SER A 291 17.98 36.42 -5.97
N ARG A 292 17.94 35.08 -5.92
CA ARG A 292 18.14 34.22 -7.10
C ARG A 292 16.88 33.53 -7.61
N GLU A 293 15.96 33.16 -6.72
CA GLU A 293 14.83 32.28 -7.05
C GLU A 293 13.51 33.06 -7.17
N LEU A 294 13.30 34.06 -6.31
CA LEU A 294 12.19 34.99 -6.41
C LEU A 294 12.50 35.99 -7.52
N GLY A 295 11.88 35.79 -8.68
CA GLY A 295 11.80 36.82 -9.71
C GLY A 295 11.04 38.08 -9.22
N PRO A 296 11.06 39.17 -9.99
CA PRO A 296 10.45 40.45 -9.59
C PRO A 296 8.95 40.31 -9.25
N ILE A 297 8.23 39.49 -10.02
CA ILE A 297 6.80 39.21 -9.78
C ILE A 297 6.60 38.51 -8.42
N GLY A 298 7.47 37.56 -8.07
CA GLY A 298 7.41 36.86 -6.79
C GLY A 298 7.66 37.81 -5.63
N ARG A 299 8.69 38.65 -5.73
CA ARG A 299 9.01 39.68 -4.71
C ARG A 299 7.86 40.65 -4.51
N LEU A 300 7.22 41.11 -5.60
CA LEU A 300 6.08 42.02 -5.52
C LEU A 300 4.89 41.41 -4.78
N ARG A 301 4.61 40.11 -4.98
CA ARG A 301 3.56 39.40 -4.22
C ARG A 301 3.88 39.33 -2.74
N VAL A 302 5.12 38.99 -2.38
CA VAL A 302 5.56 38.95 -0.99
C VAL A 302 5.46 40.34 -0.34
N GLN A 303 5.90 41.39 -1.04
CA GLN A 303 5.84 42.78 -0.58
C GLN A 303 4.40 43.25 -0.36
N SER A 304 3.50 42.97 -1.32
CA SER A 304 2.09 43.31 -1.23
C SER A 304 1.39 42.60 -0.07
N GLN A 305 1.67 41.31 0.12
CA GLN A 305 1.02 40.49 1.15
C GLN A 305 1.55 40.75 2.56
N LEU A 306 2.85 41.06 2.72
CA LEU A 306 3.48 41.33 4.02
C LEU A 306 3.56 42.83 4.36
N GLN A 307 3.08 43.71 3.48
CA GLN A 307 3.10 45.17 3.67
C GLN A 307 4.51 45.70 4.01
N CYS A 308 5.51 45.21 3.28
CA CYS A 308 6.92 45.55 3.46
C CYS A 308 7.57 45.96 2.13
N CYS A 309 8.71 46.65 2.17
CA CYS A 309 9.35 47.20 0.96
C CYS A 309 10.86 46.92 0.92
N GLY A 310 11.31 46.27 -0.15
CA GLY A 310 12.70 45.80 -0.29
C GLY A 310 13.06 44.68 0.69
N TYR A 311 14.26 44.10 0.57
CA TYR A 311 14.67 43.00 1.45
C TYR A 311 15.17 43.52 2.80
N PHE A 312 16.22 44.35 2.78
CA PHE A 312 16.77 45.03 3.97
C PHE A 312 16.18 46.43 4.15
N SER A 313 16.04 47.16 3.04
CA SER A 313 15.50 48.52 2.99
C SER A 313 14.81 48.75 1.64
N PRO A 314 13.97 49.80 1.50
CA PRO A 314 13.30 50.14 0.24
C PRO A 314 14.24 50.38 -0.95
N PHE A 315 15.53 50.60 -0.71
CA PHE A 315 16.53 50.88 -1.73
C PHE A 315 17.21 49.62 -2.29
N VAL A 316 17.12 48.48 -1.59
CA VAL A 316 17.88 47.26 -1.92
C VAL A 316 16.92 46.17 -2.39
N GLU A 317 17.04 45.79 -3.67
CA GLU A 317 16.27 44.71 -4.31
C GLU A 317 14.74 44.84 -4.15
N ALA A 318 14.24 46.06 -3.99
CA ALA A 318 12.81 46.35 -3.99
C ALA A 318 12.23 46.22 -5.39
N THR A 319 11.01 45.68 -5.49
CA THR A 319 10.24 45.71 -6.73
C THR A 319 9.23 46.84 -6.58
N ILE A 320 9.24 47.78 -7.52
CA ILE A 320 8.40 48.97 -7.43
C ILE A 320 6.93 48.55 -7.51
N SER A 321 6.14 48.99 -6.53
CA SER A 321 4.68 48.79 -6.48
C SER A 321 4.01 50.11 -6.06
N GLN A 322 2.67 50.17 -6.07
CA GLN A 322 1.95 51.38 -5.63
C GLN A 322 2.24 51.75 -4.17
N THR A 323 2.59 50.77 -3.32
CA THR A 323 2.89 50.96 -1.90
C THR A 323 4.40 50.97 -1.59
N CYS A 324 5.21 50.35 -2.45
CA CYS A 324 6.66 50.24 -2.30
C CYS A 324 7.39 51.09 -3.35
N TYR A 325 7.91 52.23 -2.91
CA TYR A 325 8.73 53.15 -3.69
C TYR A 325 9.93 53.62 -2.86
N ALA A 326 10.93 54.22 -3.49
CA ALA A 326 12.23 54.52 -2.85
C ALA A 326 12.14 55.44 -1.61
N ARG A 327 11.08 56.24 -1.44
CA ARG A 327 10.88 57.08 -0.23
C ARG A 327 9.80 56.54 0.70
N SER A 328 9.39 55.28 0.51
CA SER A 328 8.42 54.63 1.38
C SER A 328 9.01 54.43 2.78
N ILE A 329 8.20 54.66 3.82
CA ILE A 329 8.56 54.44 5.23
C ILE A 329 8.37 52.97 5.67
N LEU A 330 8.05 52.09 4.73
CA LEU A 330 7.80 50.68 5.01
C LEU A 330 9.10 49.97 5.45
N PRO A 331 9.01 49.06 6.43
CA PRO A 331 10.17 48.27 6.86
C PRO A 331 10.59 47.26 5.78
N GLY A 332 11.84 46.80 5.86
CA GLY A 332 12.34 45.72 5.00
C GLY A 332 11.60 44.40 5.24
N CYS A 333 11.43 43.61 4.18
CA CYS A 333 10.69 42.34 4.21
C CYS A 333 11.41 41.20 4.93
N LYS A 334 12.72 41.30 5.19
CA LYS A 334 13.52 40.19 5.74
C LYS A 334 12.94 39.59 7.01
N LYS A 335 12.65 40.41 8.03
CA LYS A 335 12.12 39.95 9.32
C LYS A 335 10.71 39.34 9.21
N PRO A 336 9.69 40.05 8.69
CA PRO A 336 8.34 39.49 8.61
C PRO A 336 8.28 38.25 7.72
N TYR A 337 9.04 38.20 6.63
CA TYR A 337 9.08 37.03 5.75
C TYR A 337 9.70 35.81 6.44
N LEU A 338 10.78 36.01 7.18
CA LEU A 338 11.45 34.95 7.91
C LEU A 338 10.63 34.43 9.10
N ASP A 339 9.92 35.30 9.82
CA ASP A 339 9.01 34.89 10.91
C ASP A 339 7.80 34.11 10.35
N PHE A 340 7.28 34.54 9.21
CA PHE A 340 6.22 33.83 8.48
C PHE A 340 6.67 32.43 8.03
N GLU A 341 7.83 32.32 7.38
CA GLU A 341 8.37 31.02 6.94
C GLU A 341 8.62 30.07 8.11
N ARG A 342 9.14 30.58 9.25
CA ARG A 342 9.30 29.78 10.47
C ARG A 342 7.97 29.24 11.00
N PHE A 343 6.92 30.05 10.96
CA PHE A 343 5.59 29.66 11.42
C PHE A 343 4.98 28.59 10.52
N VAL A 344 5.00 28.82 9.20
CA VAL A 344 4.44 27.89 8.20
C VAL A 344 5.18 26.56 8.21
N LEU A 345 6.51 26.58 8.14
CA LEU A 345 7.32 25.36 8.18
C LEU A 345 7.07 24.58 9.48
N LYS A 346 6.92 25.28 10.63
CA LYS A 346 6.60 24.65 11.92
C LYS A 346 5.29 23.88 11.85
N LYS A 347 4.22 24.51 11.35
CA LYS A 347 2.91 23.88 11.25
C LYS A 347 2.93 22.72 10.27
N TRP A 348 3.63 22.86 9.14
CA TRP A 348 3.71 21.82 8.10
C TRP A 348 4.34 20.53 8.61
N TYR A 349 5.58 20.57 9.12
CA TYR A 349 6.23 19.33 9.55
C TYR A 349 5.53 18.74 10.79
N THR A 350 4.96 19.58 11.67
CA THR A 350 4.20 19.09 12.83
C THR A 350 2.97 18.31 12.37
N ALA A 351 2.21 18.85 11.40
CA ALA A 351 1.06 18.16 10.83
C ALA A 351 1.48 16.84 10.17
N SER A 352 2.54 16.83 9.35
CA SER A 352 3.06 15.62 8.71
C SER A 352 3.47 14.56 9.74
N PHE A 353 4.23 14.90 10.77
CA PHE A 353 4.67 13.93 11.78
C PHE A 353 3.55 13.44 12.69
N VAL A 354 2.50 14.23 12.93
CA VAL A 354 1.30 13.75 13.66
C VAL A 354 0.54 12.70 12.85
N LEU A 355 0.55 12.77 11.52
CA LEU A 355 -0.12 11.78 10.65
C LEU A 355 0.66 10.47 10.51
N VAL A 356 1.98 10.46 10.72
CA VAL A 356 2.84 9.28 10.65
C VAL A 356 2.34 8.10 11.53
N PRO A 357 2.07 8.24 12.83
CA PRO A 357 1.59 7.13 13.65
C PRO A 357 0.24 6.59 13.18
N PHE A 358 -0.67 7.43 12.68
CA PHE A 358 -1.93 6.97 12.10
C PHE A 358 -1.72 6.16 10.82
N GLN A 359 -0.78 6.58 9.95
CA GLN A 359 -0.40 5.82 8.77
C GLN A 359 0.24 4.48 9.14
N ILE A 360 1.09 4.43 10.17
CA ILE A 360 1.68 3.18 10.68
C ILE A 360 0.60 2.24 11.21
N ALA A 361 -0.39 2.75 11.95
CA ALA A 361 -1.52 1.95 12.39
C ALA A 361 -2.32 1.36 11.20
N ALA A 362 -2.51 2.11 10.12
CA ALA A 362 -3.14 1.62 8.90
C ALA A 362 -2.29 0.53 8.20
N MET A 363 -0.97 0.69 8.14
CA MET A 363 -0.05 -0.34 7.61
C MET A 363 -0.12 -1.65 8.40
N VAL A 364 -0.06 -1.56 9.74
CA VAL A 364 -0.17 -2.72 10.63
C VAL A 364 -1.54 -3.38 10.51
N ALA A 365 -2.62 -2.60 10.45
CA ALA A 365 -3.96 -3.11 10.21
C ALA A 365 -4.03 -3.86 8.87
N GLY A 366 -3.50 -3.29 7.78
CA GLY A 366 -3.43 -3.94 6.46
C GLY A 366 -2.68 -5.27 6.48
N LEU A 367 -1.52 -5.32 7.13
CA LEU A 367 -0.69 -6.53 7.26
C LEU A 367 -1.36 -7.63 8.10
N LEU A 368 -1.87 -7.27 9.29
CA LEU A 368 -2.67 -8.18 10.10
C LEU A 368 -3.88 -8.67 9.30
N CYS A 369 -4.41 -7.79 8.44
CA CYS A 369 -5.54 -8.14 7.61
C CYS A 369 -5.25 -9.13 6.50
N SER A 370 -4.15 -8.95 5.78
CA SER A 370 -3.74 -9.88 4.75
C SER A 370 -3.50 -11.30 5.31
N ASN A 371 -2.90 -11.39 6.50
CA ASN A 371 -2.54 -12.67 7.11
C ASN A 371 -3.73 -13.43 7.72
N HIS A 372 -4.58 -12.78 8.53
CA HIS A 372 -5.69 -13.46 9.20
C HIS A 372 -6.83 -13.86 8.24
N VAL A 373 -6.90 -13.23 7.06
CA VAL A 373 -7.86 -13.55 6.00
C VAL A 373 -7.72 -14.99 5.51
N THR A 374 -6.51 -15.57 5.54
CA THR A 374 -6.29 -16.95 5.06
C THR A 374 -7.09 -18.00 5.84
N HIS A 375 -7.35 -17.80 7.14
CA HIS A 375 -7.97 -18.82 7.99
C HIS A 375 -9.51 -18.87 7.93
N ARG A 376 -10.17 -17.84 7.38
CA ARG A 376 -11.65 -17.78 7.25
C ARG A 376 -12.21 -17.19 5.96
N PHE A 377 -11.39 -16.61 5.07
CA PHE A 377 -11.84 -16.15 3.74
C PHE A 377 -11.75 -17.24 2.67
N GLY A 378 -12.11 -18.46 3.07
CA GLY A 378 -12.86 -19.38 2.25
C GLY A 378 -14.06 -19.74 3.10
N LYS A 379 -15.23 -19.17 2.82
CA LYS A 379 -16.51 -19.63 3.41
C LYS A 379 -16.80 -21.06 2.94
N GLY A 380 -15.95 -22.05 3.23
CA GLY A 380 -16.10 -23.41 2.72
C GLY A 380 -16.29 -23.51 1.19
N MET A 381 -16.06 -22.45 0.42
CA MET A 381 -16.01 -22.53 -1.02
C MET A 381 -14.69 -23.19 -1.33
N MET A 382 -14.77 -24.51 -1.41
CA MET A 382 -13.80 -25.37 -2.07
C MET A 382 -13.39 -24.64 -3.36
N PRO A 383 -12.09 -24.37 -3.57
CA PRO A 383 -11.63 -23.67 -4.77
C PRO A 383 -12.22 -24.34 -6.00
N GLU A 384 -12.47 -23.61 -7.08
CA GLU A 384 -13.12 -24.16 -8.27
C GLU A 384 -12.40 -25.41 -8.80
N ALA A 385 -11.06 -25.45 -8.71
CA ALA A 385 -10.25 -26.62 -9.05
C ALA A 385 -10.53 -27.88 -8.20
N TYR A 386 -11.09 -27.71 -7.01
CA TYR A 386 -11.49 -28.79 -6.11
C TYR A 386 -13.01 -29.00 -6.08
N ARG A 387 -13.81 -28.08 -6.63
CA ARG A 387 -15.21 -28.40 -6.91
C ARG A 387 -15.21 -29.53 -7.93
N LEU A 388 -15.70 -30.70 -7.55
CA LEU A 388 -15.88 -31.80 -8.51
C LEU A 388 -16.66 -31.23 -9.71
N ASN A 389 -16.00 -31.14 -10.85
CA ASN A 389 -16.70 -30.90 -12.09
C ASN A 389 -17.59 -32.13 -12.34
N MET A 390 -18.80 -31.93 -12.84
CA MET A 390 -19.71 -33.03 -13.19
C MET A 390 -19.01 -34.08 -14.06
N GLY A 391 -18.09 -33.67 -14.94
CA GLY A 391 -17.26 -34.58 -15.73
C GLY A 391 -16.31 -35.44 -14.90
N THR A 392 -15.63 -34.87 -13.90
CA THR A 392 -14.74 -35.65 -13.01
C THR A 392 -15.54 -36.57 -12.10
N MET A 393 -16.72 -36.15 -11.65
CA MET A 393 -17.63 -37.01 -10.88
C MET A 393 -18.11 -38.21 -11.70
N ALA A 394 -18.44 -37.99 -12.97
CA ALA A 394 -18.84 -39.07 -13.88
C ALA A 394 -17.70 -40.09 -14.08
N ALA A 395 -16.48 -39.62 -14.34
CA ALA A 395 -15.32 -40.51 -14.49
C ALA A 395 -15.00 -41.30 -13.22
N ILE A 396 -15.13 -40.68 -12.04
CA ILE A 396 -14.95 -41.38 -10.76
C ILE A 396 -16.06 -42.41 -10.53
N MET A 397 -17.34 -42.07 -10.81
CA MET A 397 -18.45 -43.03 -10.70
C MET A 397 -18.29 -44.20 -11.66
N GLU A 398 -17.80 -43.97 -12.88
CA GLU A 398 -17.54 -45.01 -13.87
C GLU A 398 -16.40 -45.94 -13.44
N SER A 399 -15.29 -45.40 -12.92
CA SER A 399 -14.21 -46.22 -12.36
C SER A 399 -14.66 -47.04 -11.15
N TYR A 400 -15.51 -46.47 -10.29
CA TYR A 400 -16.09 -47.19 -9.15
C TYR A 400 -17.07 -48.28 -9.58
N ALA A 401 -17.84 -48.05 -10.64
CA ALA A 401 -18.74 -49.03 -11.23
C ALA A 401 -17.98 -50.22 -11.82
N ASN A 402 -16.86 -49.97 -12.52
CA ASN A 402 -16.02 -51.03 -13.05
C ASN A 402 -15.44 -51.92 -11.94
N GLN A 403 -14.98 -51.32 -10.82
CA GLN A 403 -14.50 -52.10 -9.67
C GLN A 403 -15.61 -52.94 -9.00
N LEU A 404 -16.83 -52.39 -8.93
CA LEU A 404 -17.99 -53.12 -8.42
C LEU A 404 -18.37 -54.29 -9.35
N ALA A 405 -18.33 -54.06 -10.67
CA ALA A 405 -18.64 -55.08 -11.65
C ALA A 405 -17.64 -56.24 -11.60
N GLU A 406 -16.35 -55.96 -11.41
CA GLU A 406 -15.31 -56.97 -11.27
C GLU A 406 -15.45 -57.81 -9.99
N GLN A 407 -15.84 -57.21 -8.87
CA GLN A 407 -15.95 -57.94 -7.59
C GLN A 407 -17.28 -58.64 -7.37
N TYR A 408 -18.39 -58.06 -7.85
CA TYR A 408 -19.74 -58.50 -7.52
C TYR A 408 -20.60 -58.88 -8.73
N GLY A 409 -20.05 -58.78 -9.94
CA GLY A 409 -20.76 -59.03 -11.19
C GLY A 409 -21.44 -57.78 -11.75
N THR A 410 -21.57 -57.73 -13.08
CA THR A 410 -22.12 -56.59 -13.83
C THR A 410 -23.55 -56.23 -13.44
N GLU A 411 -24.37 -57.23 -13.12
CA GLU A 411 -25.78 -57.09 -12.72
C GLU A 411 -25.94 -56.21 -11.46
N VAL A 412 -25.07 -56.41 -10.46
CA VAL A 412 -25.13 -55.71 -9.16
C VAL A 412 -24.61 -54.28 -9.28
N ALA A 413 -23.60 -54.07 -10.13
CA ALA A 413 -23.04 -52.75 -10.39
C ALA A 413 -24.06 -51.83 -11.08
N ASP A 414 -24.81 -52.35 -12.06
CA ASP A 414 -25.85 -51.60 -12.76
C ASP A 414 -27.03 -51.26 -11.86
N GLU A 415 -27.46 -52.19 -10.99
CA GLU A 415 -28.53 -51.91 -10.04
C GLU A 415 -28.15 -50.79 -9.05
N ILE A 416 -26.92 -50.81 -8.53
CA ILE A 416 -26.41 -49.78 -7.62
C ILE A 416 -26.28 -48.43 -8.34
N LEU A 417 -25.79 -48.42 -9.58
CA LEU A 417 -25.71 -47.20 -10.40
C LEU A 417 -27.11 -46.63 -10.65
N ARG A 418 -28.08 -47.47 -11.04
CA ARG A 418 -29.45 -47.04 -11.29
C ARG A 418 -30.10 -46.47 -10.02
N LYS A 419 -29.85 -47.10 -8.87
CA LYS A 419 -30.32 -46.65 -7.55
C LYS A 419 -29.67 -45.34 -7.10
N SER A 420 -28.39 -45.14 -7.42
CA SER A 420 -27.68 -43.90 -7.12
C SER A 420 -28.16 -42.73 -7.99
N ARG A 421 -28.41 -42.96 -9.29
CA ARG A 421 -28.96 -41.95 -10.21
C ARG A 421 -30.36 -41.51 -9.80
N THR A 422 -31.21 -42.45 -9.40
CA THR A 422 -32.56 -42.11 -8.92
C THR A 422 -32.52 -41.37 -7.59
N ALA A 423 -31.62 -41.71 -6.66
CA ALA A 423 -31.46 -40.98 -5.41
C ALA A 423 -30.99 -39.53 -5.61
N VAL A 424 -30.09 -39.28 -6.56
CA VAL A 424 -29.62 -37.93 -6.91
C VAL A 424 -30.75 -37.12 -7.57
N ALA A 425 -31.52 -37.71 -8.48
CA ALA A 425 -32.65 -37.05 -9.14
C ALA A 425 -33.77 -36.67 -8.16
N VAL A 426 -34.07 -37.53 -7.18
CA VAL A 426 -35.11 -37.27 -6.17
C VAL A 426 -34.72 -36.14 -5.20
N GLY A 427 -33.43 -35.97 -4.91
CA GLY A 427 -32.93 -34.85 -4.09
C GLY A 427 -33.09 -33.47 -4.76
N VAL A 428 -33.13 -33.42 -6.09
CA VAL A 428 -33.33 -32.17 -6.85
C VAL A 428 -34.82 -31.81 -6.98
N ALA A 429 -35.70 -32.81 -7.06
CA ALA A 429 -37.15 -32.60 -7.13
C ALA A 429 -37.82 -32.32 -5.77
N GLY A 430 -37.18 -32.66 -4.65
CA GLY A 430 -37.73 -32.48 -3.29
C GLY A 430 -37.61 -31.06 -2.70
N ALA A 431 -36.95 -30.12 -3.37
CA ALA A 431 -36.74 -28.77 -2.85
C ALA A 431 -37.81 -27.74 -3.29
N THR A 432 -38.82 -28.13 -4.05
CA THR A 432 -39.84 -27.23 -4.61
C THR A 432 -41.28 -27.46 -4.14
N VAL A 433 -41.54 -28.31 -3.14
CA VAL A 433 -42.93 -28.61 -2.73
C VAL A 433 -43.19 -28.20 -1.28
N GLY A 434 -43.58 -26.94 -1.14
CA GLY A 434 -44.24 -26.36 0.02
C GLY A 434 -45.23 -25.30 -0.47
N GLY A 435 -46.23 -25.76 -1.23
CA GLY A 435 -47.28 -24.92 -1.80
C GLY A 435 -48.45 -25.81 -2.20
N ASP A 436 -49.40 -25.97 -1.28
CA ASP A 436 -50.72 -26.53 -1.54
C ASP A 436 -51.35 -25.87 -2.76
N SER A 437 -51.75 -26.68 -3.74
CA SER A 437 -52.90 -26.43 -4.60
C SER A 437 -53.28 -27.74 -5.28
N THR A 438 -54.35 -28.32 -4.77
CA THR A 438 -55.21 -29.32 -5.40
C THR A 438 -55.52 -28.95 -6.85
N ALA A 439 -55.08 -29.77 -7.81
CA ALA A 439 -55.68 -29.80 -9.15
C ALA A 439 -55.41 -31.14 -9.85
N SER A 440 -56.50 -31.93 -9.90
CA SER A 440 -56.92 -32.81 -10.99
C SER A 440 -55.85 -33.46 -11.89
N LEU A 441 -55.76 -34.78 -11.72
CA LEU A 441 -55.85 -35.80 -12.77
C LEU A 441 -55.96 -35.27 -14.22
N ASN A 442 -54.91 -35.49 -15.00
CA ASN A 442 -55.02 -35.81 -16.43
C ASN A 442 -53.71 -36.45 -16.90
N THR A 443 -53.80 -37.75 -17.17
CA THR A 443 -52.87 -38.51 -18.02
C THR A 443 -52.96 -38.04 -19.46
N PRO A 444 -51.82 -37.76 -20.12
CA PRO A 444 -51.71 -38.03 -21.53
C PRO A 444 -50.58 -39.04 -21.78
N THR A 445 -50.98 -40.16 -22.36
CA THR A 445 -50.14 -41.06 -23.14
C THR A 445 -49.39 -40.24 -24.20
N TYR A 446 -48.06 -40.22 -24.16
CA TYR A 446 -47.24 -39.73 -25.27
C TYR A 446 -46.06 -40.67 -25.50
N GLY A 447 -45.89 -41.06 -26.77
CA GLY A 447 -44.95 -42.07 -27.23
C GLY A 447 -43.50 -41.72 -26.93
N GLY A 448 -42.73 -42.76 -26.62
CA GLY A 448 -41.29 -42.68 -26.45
C GLY A 448 -40.57 -42.38 -27.77
N PRO A 449 -39.54 -41.53 -27.76
CA PRO A 449 -38.51 -41.54 -28.78
C PRO A 449 -37.48 -42.63 -28.42
N THR A 450 -37.27 -43.56 -29.33
CA THR A 450 -36.10 -44.44 -29.39
C THR A 450 -34.85 -43.57 -29.55
N HIS A 451 -33.97 -43.55 -28.55
CA HIS A 451 -32.64 -42.97 -28.67
C HIS A 451 -31.68 -44.01 -29.25
N ASP A 452 -30.97 -43.63 -30.31
CA ASP A 452 -29.88 -44.39 -30.92
C ASP A 452 -28.71 -44.62 -29.94
N PRO A 453 -27.96 -45.74 -30.07
CA PRO A 453 -26.78 -46.00 -29.26
C PRO A 453 -25.68 -44.96 -29.54
N LEU A 454 -25.33 -44.18 -28.52
CA LEU A 454 -24.17 -43.28 -28.58
C LEU A 454 -22.88 -44.10 -28.79
N SER A 455 -22.11 -43.71 -29.80
CA SER A 455 -20.79 -44.27 -30.07
C SER A 455 -19.79 -43.89 -28.96
N PRO A 456 -18.73 -44.70 -28.75
CA PRO A 456 -17.76 -44.47 -27.70
C PRO A 456 -16.98 -43.16 -27.91
N TYR A 457 -17.10 -42.26 -26.93
CA TYR A 457 -16.34 -41.01 -26.87
C TYR A 457 -14.84 -41.30 -26.68
N HIS A 458 -14.08 -41.20 -27.77
CA HIS A 458 -12.62 -41.10 -27.69
C HIS A 458 -12.26 -39.66 -27.30
N VAL A 459 -11.89 -39.44 -26.03
CA VAL A 459 -11.34 -38.16 -25.57
C VAL A 459 -9.96 -37.99 -26.19
N LYS A 460 -9.86 -37.14 -27.20
CA LYS A 460 -8.59 -36.71 -27.79
C LYS A 460 -7.95 -35.69 -26.85
N TYR A 461 -6.85 -36.05 -26.22
CA TYR A 461 -6.02 -35.10 -25.47
C TYR A 461 -5.36 -34.15 -26.49
N ASP A 462 -5.91 -32.94 -26.63
CA ASP A 462 -5.20 -31.87 -27.34
C ASP A 462 -4.01 -31.44 -26.48
N SER A 463 -2.83 -31.81 -26.97
CA SER A 463 -1.54 -31.42 -26.43
C SER A 463 -1.43 -29.89 -26.44
N LEU A 464 -1.16 -29.32 -25.26
CA LEU A 464 -0.96 -27.89 -25.04
C LEU A 464 0.14 -27.37 -25.97
N GLY A 465 -0.26 -26.52 -26.92
CA GLY A 465 0.63 -25.74 -27.76
C GLY A 465 1.51 -24.83 -26.90
N GLY A 466 2.83 -24.94 -27.11
CA GLY A 466 3.82 -24.07 -26.51
C GLY A 466 3.69 -22.60 -26.94
N PRO A 467 4.22 -21.66 -26.15
CA PRO A 467 4.14 -20.23 -26.44
C PRO A 467 5.03 -19.87 -27.64
N LYS A 468 4.40 -19.30 -28.69
CA LYS A 468 5.13 -18.58 -29.74
C LYS A 468 5.69 -17.30 -29.14
N GLY A 469 7.01 -17.24 -28.97
CA GLY A 469 7.75 -16.00 -28.77
C GLY A 469 7.82 -15.22 -30.08
N GLY A 470 7.37 -13.97 -30.04
CA GLY A 470 7.69 -12.95 -31.03
C GLY A 470 8.48 -11.86 -30.32
N PHE A 471 9.73 -11.67 -30.74
CA PHE A 471 10.53 -10.47 -30.56
C PHE A 471 10.66 -9.79 -31.92
#